data_AF-A0A7X8XME8-F1
#
_entry.id   AF-A0A7X8XME8-F1
#
_cell.length_a   1.000
_cell.length_b   1.000
_cell.length_c   1.000
_cell.angle_alpha   90.00
_cell.angle_beta   90.00
_cell.angle_gamma   90.00
#
_symmetry.space_group_name_H-M   'P 1'
#
loop_
_entity.id
_entity.type
_entity.pdbx_description
1 polymer ?
#
loop_
_entity_poly.entity_id
_entity_poly.type
_entity_poly.pdbx_seq_one_letter_code
_entity_poly.pdbx_strand_id
1 'polypeptide(L)'
;MAKNANENLKKGLGALRPVRLDQQPDWGLSQEDVEETLVGRQGPALLFGTFPPSRVLSDLEARGALDILRGRGYEDFEFRSEGEDAFENRIRLYGMHPESDGPALLMDVRTHRGELAGRSMCLDKELHVRALIWEWLSFQDPLVGFPAGIEALPGQDHPGLGIFRISVDLMLDYVDEMDIDALVGLPQYFHNAVLYSSQFRFFKPELEGEFCGLRRDLLGEGLARASRALVEGRVEESGSGRRVTWKAAEQVYPIRGDIQAHFQHPAYAVEVRRTLGENRFRLLDG
;
A
#
# COMPACT_ATOMS: atom_id res chain seq x y z
N MET A 1 -4.87 -2.74 -17.54
CA MET A 1 -4.98 -1.78 -16.41
C MET A 1 -3.68 -1.57 -15.63
N ALA A 2 -2.80 -2.59 -15.51
CA ALA A 2 -1.46 -2.47 -14.90
C ALA A 2 -0.53 -1.38 -15.49
N LYS A 3 -0.78 -0.90 -16.72
CA LYS A 3 0.04 0.11 -17.38
C LYS A 3 -0.06 1.50 -16.72
N ASN A 4 -1.27 1.94 -16.34
CA ASN A 4 -1.49 3.23 -15.68
C ASN A 4 -1.02 3.23 -14.22
N ALA A 5 -1.19 2.08 -13.53
CA ALA A 5 -0.68 1.81 -12.20
C ALA A 5 0.85 2.00 -12.11
N ASN A 6 1.59 1.36 -13.02
CA ASN A 6 3.05 1.49 -13.10
C ASN A 6 3.52 2.90 -13.49
N GLU A 7 2.76 3.63 -14.31
CA GLU A 7 3.11 5.02 -14.64
C GLU A 7 2.93 5.98 -13.46
N ASN A 8 1.91 5.78 -12.63
CA ASN A 8 1.69 6.58 -11.41
C ASN A 8 2.77 6.33 -10.35
N LEU A 9 3.21 5.07 -10.18
CA LEU A 9 4.34 4.70 -9.32
C LEU A 9 5.65 5.38 -9.78
N LYS A 10 5.98 5.28 -11.07
CA LYS A 10 7.22 5.86 -11.64
C LYS A 10 7.32 7.38 -11.53
N LYS A 11 6.18 8.09 -11.47
CA LYS A 11 6.13 9.56 -11.33
C LYS A 11 6.21 10.03 -9.87
N GLY A 12 6.12 9.11 -8.90
CA GLY A 12 5.95 9.41 -7.47
C GLY A 12 7.11 9.01 -6.55
N LEU A 13 8.05 8.18 -7.04
CA LEU A 13 9.20 7.67 -6.28
C LEU A 13 10.24 8.78 -6.08
N GLY A 14 10.11 9.53 -4.99
CA GLY A 14 11.05 10.59 -4.63
C GLY A 14 12.02 10.19 -3.52
N ALA A 15 11.55 9.45 -2.51
CA ALA A 15 12.30 9.15 -1.29
C ALA A 15 12.58 7.65 -1.11
N LEU A 16 11.91 6.77 -1.84
CA LEU A 16 12.18 5.33 -1.75
C LEU A 16 13.43 4.94 -2.51
N ARG A 17 14.29 4.19 -1.84
CA ARG A 17 15.46 3.54 -2.45
C ARG A 17 15.29 2.03 -2.32
N PRO A 18 15.30 1.27 -3.44
CA PRO A 18 15.43 -0.16 -3.35
C PRO A 18 16.81 -0.48 -2.74
N VAL A 19 16.83 -1.23 -1.64
CA VAL A 19 18.08 -1.70 -1.06
C VAL A 19 18.45 -2.98 -1.79
N ARG A 20 19.60 -2.98 -2.49
CA ARG A 20 20.16 -4.22 -3.06
C ARG A 20 20.84 -5.00 -1.95
N LEU A 21 20.57 -6.32 -1.91
CA LEU A 21 21.10 -7.27 -0.92
C LEU A 21 22.64 -7.35 -0.91
N ASP A 22 23.36 -6.77 -1.88
CA ASP A 22 24.82 -6.73 -1.93
C ASP A 22 25.46 -5.65 -1.05
N GLN A 23 24.65 -4.74 -0.48
CA GLN A 23 25.11 -3.68 0.42
C GLN A 23 24.40 -3.78 1.78
N GLN A 24 24.75 -4.81 2.55
CA GLN A 24 24.20 -5.05 3.89
C GLN A 24 24.99 -4.28 4.98
N PRO A 25 24.35 -3.41 5.81
CA PRO A 25 24.63 -3.42 7.24
C PRO A 25 24.21 -4.78 7.83
N ASP A 26 24.88 -5.31 8.84
CA ASP A 26 24.62 -6.66 9.37
C ASP A 26 23.16 -6.84 9.86
N TRP A 27 22.39 -7.70 9.16
CA TRP A 27 20.96 -7.93 9.38
C TRP A 27 20.64 -9.22 10.15
N GLY A 28 21.62 -9.88 10.76
CA GLY A 28 21.36 -11.08 11.56
C GLY A 28 20.84 -12.28 10.76
N LEU A 29 21.13 -12.33 9.45
CA LEU A 29 20.88 -13.52 8.63
C LEU A 29 21.76 -14.67 9.14
N SER A 30 21.18 -15.87 9.27
CA SER A 30 21.96 -17.05 9.62
C SER A 30 22.78 -17.52 8.41
N GLN A 31 23.86 -18.25 8.67
CA GLN A 31 24.71 -18.80 7.62
C GLN A 31 23.93 -19.77 6.70
N GLU A 32 22.89 -20.43 7.23
CA GLU A 32 21.95 -21.27 6.49
C GLU A 32 21.14 -20.46 5.45
N ASP A 33 20.64 -19.27 5.80
CA ASP A 33 19.85 -18.42 4.90
C ASP A 33 20.66 -17.98 3.66
N VAL A 34 21.96 -17.77 3.86
CA VAL A 34 22.91 -17.39 2.79
C VAL A 34 23.24 -18.60 1.91
N GLU A 35 23.38 -19.79 2.49
CA GLU A 35 23.67 -21.03 1.76
C GLU A 35 22.47 -21.52 0.93
N GLU A 36 21.23 -21.36 1.42
CA GLU A 36 20.03 -21.68 0.65
C GLU A 36 19.85 -20.78 -0.58
N THR A 37 20.29 -19.52 -0.50
CA THR A 37 20.24 -18.55 -1.61
C THR A 37 21.28 -18.85 -2.70
N LEU A 38 22.46 -19.35 -2.33
CA LEU A 38 23.58 -19.64 -3.26
C LEU A 38 23.43 -20.99 -3.97
N VAL A 39 22.73 -21.95 -3.37
CA VAL A 39 22.43 -23.25 -3.97
C VAL A 39 21.03 -23.17 -4.55
N GLY A 40 20.88 -22.71 -5.79
CA GLY A 40 19.63 -22.41 -6.52
C GLY A 40 18.48 -23.45 -6.45
N ARG A 41 17.96 -23.67 -5.25
CA ARG A 41 16.77 -24.43 -4.91
C ARG A 41 15.68 -23.41 -4.72
N GLN A 42 14.63 -23.50 -5.54
CA GLN A 42 13.41 -22.73 -5.33
C GLN A 42 12.75 -23.20 -4.04
N GLY A 43 13.16 -22.61 -2.91
CA GLY A 43 12.38 -22.66 -1.68
C GLY A 43 11.03 -21.94 -1.86
N PRO A 44 10.01 -22.25 -1.06
CA PRO A 44 8.74 -21.53 -1.13
C PRO A 44 9.00 -20.05 -0.82
N ALA A 45 8.67 -19.16 -1.76
CA ALA A 45 8.95 -17.75 -1.57
C ALA A 45 8.15 -17.19 -0.37
N LEU A 46 8.91 -16.64 0.58
CA LEU A 46 8.44 -16.20 1.89
C LEU A 46 7.83 -14.79 1.79
N LEU A 47 6.76 -14.52 2.56
CA LEU A 47 6.28 -13.16 2.75
C LEU A 47 7.35 -12.32 3.45
N PHE A 48 7.74 -11.23 2.80
CA PHE A 48 8.85 -10.34 3.21
C PHE A 48 10.22 -11.03 3.34
N GLY A 49 10.41 -12.20 2.73
CA GLY A 49 11.64 -12.97 2.94
C GLY A 49 11.75 -13.60 4.34
N THR A 50 10.66 -13.72 5.09
CA THR A 50 10.70 -14.28 6.47
C THR A 50 9.53 -15.17 6.81
N PHE A 51 8.29 -14.82 6.44
CA PHE A 51 7.13 -15.58 6.87
C PHE A 51 6.70 -16.61 5.81
N PRO A 52 6.65 -17.91 6.15
CA PRO A 52 6.22 -18.91 5.19
C PRO A 52 4.74 -18.74 4.84
N PRO A 53 4.32 -19.04 3.60
CA PRO A 53 2.91 -18.92 3.19
C PRO A 53 1.91 -19.60 4.12
N SER A 54 2.28 -20.75 4.70
CA SER A 54 1.47 -21.48 5.67
C SER A 54 1.20 -20.69 6.96
N ARG A 55 2.20 -19.95 7.46
CA ARG A 55 2.04 -19.06 8.61
C ARG A 55 1.11 -17.90 8.29
N VAL A 56 1.30 -17.27 7.12
CA VAL A 56 0.42 -16.18 6.66
C VAL A 56 -1.03 -16.64 6.58
N LEU A 57 -1.28 -17.85 6.07
CA LEU A 57 -2.61 -18.44 6.01
C LEU A 57 -3.19 -18.65 7.41
N SER A 58 -2.41 -19.24 8.32
CA SER A 58 -2.82 -19.47 9.71
C SER A 58 -3.13 -18.18 10.45
N ASP A 59 -2.36 -17.12 10.24
CA ASP A 59 -2.57 -15.85 10.92
C ASP A 59 -3.78 -15.09 10.35
N LEU A 60 -4.08 -15.24 9.05
CA LEU A 60 -5.31 -14.74 8.45
C LEU A 60 -6.55 -15.50 8.95
N GLU A 61 -6.44 -16.83 9.07
CA GLU A 61 -7.46 -17.69 9.68
C GLU A 61 -7.77 -17.22 11.11
N ALA A 62 -6.74 -17.07 11.95
CA ALA A 62 -6.89 -16.66 13.35
C ALA A 62 -7.55 -15.28 13.53
N ARG A 63 -7.52 -14.43 12.49
CA ARG A 63 -8.17 -13.11 12.47
C ARG A 63 -9.54 -13.10 11.80
N GLY A 64 -10.05 -14.26 11.40
CA GLY A 64 -11.36 -14.42 10.75
C GLY A 64 -11.41 -13.96 9.29
N ALA A 65 -10.26 -13.71 8.65
CA ALA A 65 -10.26 -13.35 7.23
C ALA A 65 -10.78 -14.50 6.37
N LEU A 66 -10.35 -15.74 6.65
CA LEU A 66 -10.79 -16.90 5.88
C LEU A 66 -12.25 -17.26 6.16
N ASP A 67 -12.78 -16.96 7.35
CA ASP A 67 -14.22 -17.12 7.63
C ASP A 67 -15.08 -16.16 6.79
N ILE A 68 -14.61 -14.93 6.55
CA ILE A 68 -15.28 -14.00 5.63
C ILE A 68 -15.29 -14.58 4.21
N LEU A 69 -14.21 -15.23 3.77
CA LEU A 69 -14.12 -15.84 2.45
C LEU A 69 -15.01 -17.09 2.33
N ARG A 70 -15.02 -17.95 3.37
CA ARG A 70 -15.94 -19.11 3.45
C ARG A 70 -17.40 -18.70 3.47
N GLY A 71 -17.73 -17.62 4.16
CA GLY A 71 -19.08 -17.03 4.13
C GLY A 71 -19.53 -16.59 2.74
N ARG A 72 -18.60 -16.46 1.78
CA ARG A 72 -18.86 -16.16 0.37
C ARG A 72 -18.72 -17.39 -0.55
N GLY A 73 -18.58 -18.59 0.01
CA GLY A 73 -18.49 -19.84 -0.73
C GLY A 73 -17.09 -20.26 -1.15
N TYR A 74 -16.04 -19.54 -0.74
CA TYR A 74 -14.66 -19.92 -1.03
C TYR A 74 -14.11 -20.93 -0.04
N GLU A 75 -13.44 -21.96 -0.55
CA GLU A 75 -12.78 -23.01 0.22
C GLU A 75 -11.38 -23.30 -0.34
N ASP A 76 -10.66 -24.28 0.22
CA ASP A 76 -9.35 -24.77 -0.27
C ASP A 76 -8.38 -23.64 -0.62
N PHE A 77 -8.03 -22.84 0.39
CA PHE A 77 -7.19 -21.67 0.21
C PHE A 77 -5.71 -22.03 0.00
N GLU A 78 -5.10 -21.41 -1.01
CA GLU A 78 -3.71 -21.63 -1.37
C GLU A 78 -2.98 -20.29 -1.53
N PHE A 79 -1.89 -20.10 -0.80
CA PHE A 79 -0.95 -19.03 -1.10
C PHE A 79 0.05 -19.49 -2.16
N ARG A 80 0.15 -18.72 -3.24
CA ARG A 80 1.23 -18.82 -4.20
C ARG A 80 2.09 -17.59 -4.08
N SER A 81 3.40 -17.81 -4.10
CA SER A 81 4.34 -16.73 -4.32
C SER A 81 4.86 -16.84 -5.74
N GLU A 82 4.82 -15.71 -6.46
CA GLU A 82 5.33 -15.59 -7.81
C GLU A 82 6.39 -14.49 -7.81
N GLY A 83 7.63 -14.82 -8.15
CA GLY A 83 8.73 -13.86 -8.27
C GLY A 83 9.83 -14.44 -9.15
N GLU A 84 10.25 -13.69 -10.16
CA GLU A 84 11.38 -14.07 -11.04
C GLU A 84 12.74 -13.70 -10.43
N ASP A 85 12.76 -12.83 -9.41
CA ASP A 85 13.99 -12.34 -8.78
C ASP A 85 13.75 -12.04 -7.29
N ALA A 86 14.80 -12.18 -6.47
CA ALA A 86 14.77 -12.13 -5.00
C ALA A 86 14.35 -10.78 -4.38
N PHE A 87 13.96 -9.80 -5.20
CA PHE A 87 13.74 -8.40 -4.82
C PHE A 87 12.27 -7.97 -4.84
N GLU A 88 11.36 -8.71 -5.49
CA GLU A 88 9.93 -8.42 -5.51
C GLU A 88 9.13 -9.60 -4.97
N ASN A 89 8.66 -9.52 -3.71
CA ASN A 89 7.77 -10.54 -3.17
C ASN A 89 6.34 -10.21 -3.58
N ARG A 90 5.81 -10.96 -4.55
CA ARG A 90 4.38 -10.95 -4.87
C ARG A 90 3.72 -12.18 -4.26
N ILE A 91 2.71 -11.94 -3.45
CA ILE A 91 1.96 -12.97 -2.74
C ILE A 91 0.52 -12.92 -3.21
N ARG A 92 0.01 -14.11 -3.56
CA ARG A 92 -1.34 -14.28 -4.06
C ARG A 92 -2.08 -15.34 -3.25
N LEU A 93 -3.26 -14.99 -2.76
CA LEU A 93 -4.18 -15.96 -2.16
C LEU A 93 -5.20 -16.38 -3.21
N TYR A 94 -5.30 -17.69 -3.41
CA TYR A 94 -6.32 -18.31 -4.20
C TYR A 94 -7.32 -19.05 -3.31
N GLY A 95 -8.57 -19.17 -3.79
CA GLY A 95 -9.58 -20.02 -3.17
C GLY A 95 -10.43 -20.71 -4.24
N MET A 96 -10.85 -21.93 -3.97
CA MET A 96 -11.78 -22.67 -4.82
C MET A 96 -13.21 -22.22 -4.55
N HIS A 97 -14.03 -22.15 -5.60
CA HIS A 97 -15.45 -21.83 -5.47
C HIS A 97 -16.26 -22.74 -6.41
N PRO A 98 -17.43 -23.25 -6.01
CA PRO A 98 -18.24 -24.15 -6.84
C PRO A 98 -18.65 -23.56 -8.20
N GLU A 99 -18.78 -22.25 -8.29
CA GLU A 99 -19.14 -21.52 -9.51
C GLU A 99 -17.93 -21.12 -10.38
N SER A 100 -16.71 -21.55 -10.03
CA SER A 100 -15.50 -21.25 -10.79
C SER A 100 -14.87 -22.53 -11.34
N ASP A 101 -14.44 -22.48 -12.61
CA ASP A 101 -13.76 -23.59 -13.29
C ASP A 101 -12.33 -23.85 -12.74
N GLY A 102 -11.86 -23.04 -11.79
CA GLY A 102 -10.54 -23.17 -11.18
C GLY A 102 -10.36 -22.25 -9.96
N PRO A 103 -9.13 -22.16 -9.41
CA PRO A 103 -8.86 -21.32 -8.26
C PRO A 103 -9.01 -19.84 -8.59
N ALA A 104 -9.86 -19.15 -7.84
CA ALA A 104 -10.11 -17.71 -7.95
C ALA A 104 -9.03 -16.92 -7.22
N LEU A 105 -8.49 -15.87 -7.85
CA LEU A 105 -7.53 -14.96 -7.20
C LEU A 105 -8.27 -13.98 -6.28
N LEU A 106 -8.08 -14.11 -4.97
CA LEU A 106 -8.77 -13.32 -3.96
C LEU A 106 -7.91 -12.16 -3.44
N MET A 107 -6.62 -12.41 -3.27
CA MET A 107 -5.66 -11.43 -2.76
C MET A 107 -4.45 -11.38 -3.67
N ASP A 108 -3.95 -10.18 -3.97
CA ASP A 108 -2.69 -9.96 -4.67
C ASP A 108 -1.95 -8.79 -4.02
N VAL A 109 -0.82 -9.10 -3.40
CA VAL A 109 0.01 -8.16 -2.66
C VAL A 109 1.40 -8.15 -3.23
N ARG A 110 1.90 -6.97 -3.59
CA ARG A 110 3.29 -6.77 -4.00
C ARG A 110 4.00 -5.92 -2.97
N THR A 111 5.10 -6.45 -2.46
CA THR A 111 5.81 -5.87 -1.32
C THR A 111 7.28 -6.21 -1.34
N HIS A 112 8.10 -5.34 -0.77
CA HIS A 112 9.53 -5.56 -0.61
C HIS A 112 10.03 -4.82 0.63
N ARG A 113 11.18 -5.25 1.15
CA ARG A 113 11.93 -4.49 2.15
C ARG A 113 12.75 -3.42 1.43
N GLY A 114 12.83 -2.24 2.00
CA GLY A 114 13.63 -1.15 1.44
C GLY A 114 13.92 -0.06 2.44
N GLU A 115 14.43 1.06 1.93
CA GLU A 115 14.71 2.23 2.74
C GLU A 115 13.87 3.41 2.24
N LEU A 116 13.17 4.06 3.17
CA LEU A 116 12.68 5.41 2.96
C LEU A 116 13.78 6.39 3.36
N ALA A 117 14.37 7.02 2.35
CA ALA A 117 15.47 7.97 2.50
C ALA A 117 15.02 9.37 2.07
N GLY A 118 15.04 10.33 2.99
CA GLY A 118 14.71 11.70 2.62
C GLY A 118 14.98 12.72 3.71
N ARG A 119 15.25 13.95 3.27
CA ARG A 119 15.42 15.10 4.16
C ARG A 119 14.13 15.36 4.95
N SER A 120 14.22 15.23 6.27
CA SER A 120 13.16 15.64 7.18
C SER A 120 13.24 17.14 7.43
N MET A 121 12.23 17.90 7.01
CA MET A 121 12.12 19.31 7.37
C MET A 121 11.95 19.52 8.89
N CYS A 122 11.41 18.51 9.58
CA CYS A 122 11.07 18.61 10.99
C CYS A 122 12.28 18.41 11.90
N LEU A 123 13.21 17.54 11.49
CA LEU A 123 14.40 17.17 12.27
C LEU A 123 15.69 17.77 11.69
N ASP A 124 15.58 18.52 10.59
CA ASP A 124 16.68 19.13 9.85
C ASP A 124 17.85 18.17 9.54
N LYS A 125 17.51 16.91 9.26
CA LYS A 125 18.48 15.85 8.92
C LYS A 125 17.93 14.93 7.85
N GLU A 126 18.83 14.20 7.19
CA GLU A 126 18.43 13.08 6.36
C GLU A 126 17.90 11.95 7.27
N LEU A 127 16.74 11.40 6.92
CA LEU A 127 16.23 10.19 7.53
C LEU A 127 16.51 9.01 6.64
N HIS A 128 16.94 7.92 7.26
CA HIS A 128 17.09 6.60 6.65
C HIS A 128 16.23 5.66 7.49
N VAL A 129 15.10 5.24 6.93
CA VAL A 129 14.08 4.50 7.66
C VAL A 129 13.95 3.13 7.01
N ARG A 130 14.26 2.08 7.78
CA ARG A 130 14.07 0.70 7.33
C ARG A 130 12.57 0.47 7.21
N ALA A 131 12.12 0.12 6.02
CA ALA A 131 10.71 0.08 5.69
C ALA A 131 10.32 -1.24 5.06
N LEU A 132 9.13 -1.69 5.43
CA LEU A 132 8.38 -2.61 4.60
C LEU A 132 7.52 -1.77 3.65
N ILE A 133 7.70 -1.95 2.35
CA ILE A 133 7.03 -1.17 1.32
C ILE A 133 6.02 -2.08 0.63
N TRP A 134 4.75 -1.66 0.59
CA TRP A 134 3.70 -2.34 -0.20
C TRP A 134 3.28 -1.47 -1.40
N GLU A 135 3.57 -1.94 -2.60
CA GLU A 135 3.37 -1.18 -3.84
C GLU A 135 1.99 -1.41 -4.45
N TRP A 136 1.43 -2.59 -4.17
CA TRP A 136 0.14 -3.02 -4.69
C TRP A 136 -0.58 -3.88 -3.65
N LEU A 137 -1.87 -3.60 -3.47
CA LEU A 137 -2.79 -4.39 -2.67
C LEU A 137 -4.09 -4.53 -3.43
N SER A 138 -4.51 -5.76 -3.66
CA SER A 138 -5.81 -6.09 -4.25
C SER A 138 -6.49 -7.15 -3.40
N PHE A 139 -7.72 -6.88 -2.98
CA PHE A 139 -8.57 -7.78 -2.20
C PHE A 139 -9.97 -7.78 -2.84
N GLN A 140 -10.16 -8.62 -3.84
CA GLN A 140 -11.30 -8.53 -4.76
C GLN A 140 -12.02 -9.86 -4.88
N ASP A 141 -13.34 -9.80 -5.05
CA ASP A 141 -14.22 -10.95 -5.19
C ASP A 141 -14.55 -11.18 -6.67
N PRO A 142 -13.82 -12.04 -7.39
CA PRO A 142 -13.94 -12.15 -8.84
C PRO A 142 -15.29 -12.72 -9.32
N LEU A 143 -16.09 -13.30 -8.43
CA LEU A 143 -17.36 -13.95 -8.78
C LEU A 143 -18.57 -13.05 -8.56
N VAL A 144 -18.37 -11.89 -7.93
CA VAL A 144 -19.44 -10.93 -7.66
C VAL A 144 -19.32 -9.72 -8.59
N GLY A 145 -20.45 -9.29 -9.16
CA GLY A 145 -20.55 -8.03 -9.90
C GLY A 145 -20.81 -6.83 -8.98
N PHE A 146 -20.50 -5.62 -9.45
CA PHE A 146 -20.85 -4.42 -8.70
C PHE A 146 -22.36 -4.29 -8.49
N PRO A 147 -22.84 -4.03 -7.26
CA PRO A 147 -24.26 -3.76 -7.02
C PRO A 147 -24.75 -2.55 -7.84
N ALA A 148 -26.04 -2.52 -8.14
CA ALA A 148 -26.65 -1.40 -8.86
C ALA A 148 -26.38 -0.06 -8.14
N GLY A 149 -25.88 0.92 -8.89
CA GLY A 149 -25.52 2.25 -8.37
C GLY A 149 -24.16 2.33 -7.67
N ILE A 150 -23.43 1.22 -7.54
CA ILE A 150 -22.05 1.21 -7.06
C ILE A 150 -21.11 1.19 -8.26
N GLU A 151 -20.23 2.18 -8.32
CA GLU A 151 -19.21 2.26 -9.36
C GLU A 151 -17.89 1.64 -8.92
N ALA A 152 -17.20 1.00 -9.85
CA ALA A 152 -15.84 0.52 -9.64
C ALA A 152 -14.88 1.69 -9.35
N LEU A 153 -14.02 1.50 -8.34
CA LEU A 153 -12.89 2.38 -8.09
C LEU A 153 -11.84 2.22 -9.22
N PRO A 154 -11.06 3.26 -9.54
CA PRO A 154 -9.96 3.11 -10.50
C PRO A 154 -9.02 1.96 -10.13
N GLY A 155 -8.75 1.05 -11.07
CA GLY A 155 -7.90 -0.13 -10.81
C GLY A 155 -8.59 -1.29 -10.09
N GLN A 156 -9.89 -1.17 -9.83
CA GLN A 156 -10.72 -2.24 -9.28
C GLN A 156 -11.53 -2.90 -10.40
N ASP A 157 -11.39 -4.22 -10.53
CA ASP A 157 -12.10 -5.03 -11.52
C ASP A 157 -13.38 -5.65 -10.93
N HIS A 158 -13.39 -5.89 -9.60
CA HIS A 158 -14.46 -6.52 -8.86
C HIS A 158 -14.65 -5.92 -7.45
N PRO A 159 -15.84 -6.09 -6.81
CA PRO A 159 -16.08 -5.63 -5.45
C PRO A 159 -15.05 -6.14 -4.43
N GLY A 160 -14.84 -5.36 -3.38
CA GLY A 160 -13.85 -5.69 -2.36
C GLY A 160 -14.26 -6.86 -1.47
N LEU A 161 -13.28 -7.63 -1.01
CA LEU A 161 -13.49 -8.73 -0.04
C LEU A 161 -13.75 -8.25 1.39
N GLY A 162 -13.51 -6.97 1.69
CA GLY A 162 -13.71 -6.40 3.04
C GLY A 162 -12.63 -6.80 4.05
N ILE A 163 -11.60 -7.54 3.63
CA ILE A 163 -10.51 -8.02 4.51
C ILE A 163 -9.34 -7.03 4.66
N PHE A 164 -9.40 -5.85 4.03
CA PHE A 164 -8.31 -4.87 4.01
C PHE A 164 -7.78 -4.57 5.42
N ARG A 165 -8.65 -4.27 6.38
CA ARG A 165 -8.25 -3.92 7.75
C ARG A 165 -7.56 -5.07 8.45
N ILE A 166 -8.09 -6.29 8.31
CA ILE A 166 -7.48 -7.51 8.85
C ILE A 166 -6.09 -7.70 8.27
N SER A 167 -5.93 -7.50 6.97
CA SER A 167 -4.64 -7.58 6.30
C SER A 167 -3.67 -6.52 6.82
N VAL A 168 -4.08 -5.26 6.99
CA VAL A 168 -3.22 -4.21 7.56
C VAL A 168 -2.78 -4.56 8.98
N ASP A 169 -3.70 -4.99 9.84
CA ASP A 169 -3.38 -5.34 11.23
C ASP A 169 -2.39 -6.51 11.30
N LEU A 170 -2.55 -7.52 10.43
CA LEU A 170 -1.58 -8.62 10.30
C LEU A 170 -0.19 -8.12 9.85
N MET A 171 -0.16 -7.21 8.89
CA MET A 171 1.09 -6.64 8.39
C MET A 171 1.82 -5.87 9.48
N LEU A 172 1.11 -5.13 10.33
CA LEU A 172 1.71 -4.40 11.44
C LEU A 172 2.38 -5.33 12.44
N ASP A 173 1.77 -6.48 12.74
CA ASP A 173 2.37 -7.48 13.63
C ASP A 173 3.64 -8.10 13.03
N TYR A 174 3.64 -8.35 11.72
CA TYR A 174 4.84 -8.80 11.01
C TYR A 174 5.95 -7.76 10.98
N VAL A 175 5.60 -6.48 10.81
CA VAL A 175 6.60 -5.39 10.79
C VAL A 175 7.23 -5.22 12.17
N ASP A 176 6.45 -5.41 13.26
CA ASP A 176 6.97 -5.38 14.62
C ASP A 176 8.00 -6.50 14.87
N GLU A 177 7.70 -7.73 14.40
CA GLU A 177 8.56 -8.90 14.52
C GLU A 177 9.86 -8.81 13.71
N MET A 178 9.83 -8.14 12.54
CA MET A 178 11.00 -8.01 11.66
C MET A 178 12.00 -6.90 12.07
N ASP A 179 11.77 -6.21 13.19
CA ASP A 179 12.54 -5.01 13.59
C ASP A 179 12.62 -3.92 12.49
N ILE A 180 11.50 -3.65 11.83
CA ILE A 180 11.40 -2.61 10.80
C ILE A 180 10.86 -1.31 11.40
N ASP A 181 11.36 -0.16 10.92
CA ASP A 181 11.08 1.15 11.51
C ASP A 181 9.73 1.75 11.07
N ALA A 182 9.23 1.34 9.89
CA ALA A 182 7.95 1.79 9.35
C ALA A 182 7.32 0.81 8.34
N LEU A 183 5.98 0.88 8.21
CA LEU A 183 5.25 0.35 7.07
C LEU A 183 4.95 1.50 6.10
N VAL A 184 5.26 1.33 4.81
CA VAL A 184 5.15 2.39 3.80
C VAL A 184 4.24 1.98 2.65
N GLY A 185 3.16 2.75 2.48
CA GLY A 185 2.21 2.75 1.37
C GLY A 185 2.59 3.63 0.21
N LEU A 186 2.46 3.06 -0.99
CA LEU A 186 2.38 3.80 -2.25
C LEU A 186 0.94 3.73 -2.78
N PRO A 187 0.02 4.57 -2.28
CA PRO A 187 -1.34 4.63 -2.80
C PRO A 187 -1.34 5.06 -4.27
N GLN A 188 -1.56 4.11 -5.18
CA GLN A 188 -1.58 4.36 -6.63
C GLN A 188 -2.74 5.23 -7.11
N TYR A 189 -3.79 5.31 -6.29
CA TYR A 189 -4.98 6.10 -6.51
C TYR A 189 -5.39 6.85 -5.24
N PHE A 190 -6.18 7.91 -5.40
CA PHE A 190 -6.68 8.71 -4.29
C PHE A 190 -7.46 7.89 -3.25
N HIS A 191 -8.33 6.97 -3.67
CA HIS A 191 -9.06 6.11 -2.74
C HIS A 191 -8.14 5.22 -1.90
N ASN A 192 -7.02 4.74 -2.45
CA ASN A 192 -6.02 4.00 -1.66
C ASN A 192 -5.50 4.88 -0.53
N ALA A 193 -5.12 6.13 -0.84
CA ALA A 193 -4.62 7.05 0.18
C ALA A 193 -5.68 7.37 1.24
N VAL A 194 -6.95 7.50 0.85
CA VAL A 194 -8.07 7.67 1.78
C VAL A 194 -8.22 6.46 2.69
N LEU A 195 -8.20 5.24 2.15
CA LEU A 195 -8.28 4.00 2.94
C LEU A 195 -7.14 3.89 3.95
N TYR A 196 -5.92 4.27 3.55
CA TYR A 196 -4.73 4.17 4.40
C TYR A 196 -4.69 5.27 5.47
N SER A 197 -5.32 6.43 5.21
CA SER A 197 -5.20 7.64 6.05
C SER A 197 -5.72 7.54 7.49
N SER A 198 -6.41 6.44 7.83
CA SER A 198 -6.80 6.18 9.22
C SER A 198 -5.60 5.98 10.16
N GLN A 199 -4.48 5.51 9.61
CA GLN A 199 -3.27 5.16 10.37
C GLN A 199 -2.00 5.74 9.72
N PHE A 200 -2.00 5.94 8.40
CA PHE A 200 -0.83 6.40 7.65
C PHE A 200 -0.90 7.90 7.37
N ARG A 201 0.28 8.52 7.25
CA ARG A 201 0.42 9.94 6.88
C ARG A 201 1.52 10.10 5.83
N PHE A 202 1.37 11.04 4.90
CA PHE A 202 2.42 11.27 3.90
C PHE A 202 3.72 11.74 4.57
N PHE A 203 4.85 11.15 4.16
CA PHE A 203 6.18 11.51 4.71
C PHE A 203 6.47 13.01 4.56
N LYS A 204 6.07 13.61 3.44
CA LYS A 204 6.17 15.06 3.25
C LYS A 204 4.88 15.73 3.75
N PRO A 205 4.96 16.65 4.74
CA PRO A 205 3.77 17.29 5.29
C PRO A 205 3.03 18.16 4.27
N GLU A 206 3.70 18.66 3.24
CA GLU A 206 3.05 19.40 2.14
C GLU A 206 2.10 18.49 1.36
N LEU A 207 2.52 17.24 1.09
CA LEU A 207 1.69 16.25 0.43
C LEU A 207 0.53 15.79 1.31
N GLU A 208 0.75 15.66 2.62
CA GLU A 208 -0.33 15.38 3.58
C GLU A 208 -1.35 16.53 3.61
N GLY A 209 -0.90 17.78 3.60
CA GLY A 209 -1.78 18.95 3.54
C GLY A 209 -2.56 19.07 2.24
N GLU A 210 -1.92 18.81 1.09
CA GLU A 210 -2.58 18.74 -0.23
C GLU A 210 -3.65 17.63 -0.24
N PHE A 211 -3.30 16.44 0.24
CA PHE A 211 -4.21 15.31 0.38
C PHE A 211 -5.40 15.62 1.30
N CYS A 212 -5.18 16.27 2.44
CA CYS A 212 -6.25 16.74 3.31
C CYS A 212 -7.18 17.71 2.59
N GLY A 213 -6.64 18.59 1.73
CA GLY A 213 -7.43 19.50 0.90
C GLY A 213 -8.29 18.76 -0.11
N LEU A 214 -7.71 17.81 -0.84
CA LEU A 214 -8.45 16.95 -1.78
C LEU A 214 -9.57 16.18 -1.09
N ARG A 215 -9.31 15.65 0.11
CA ARG A 215 -10.34 14.97 0.92
C ARG A 215 -11.48 15.89 1.32
N ARG A 216 -11.15 17.07 1.85
CA ARG A 216 -12.13 18.08 2.26
C ARG A 216 -13.05 18.47 1.10
N ASP A 217 -12.47 18.70 -0.07
CA ASP A 217 -13.18 19.31 -1.18
C ASP A 217 -13.88 18.30 -2.10
N LEU A 218 -13.37 17.05 -2.20
CA LEU A 218 -13.87 16.08 -3.19
C LEU A 218 -14.68 14.93 -2.59
N LEU A 219 -14.52 14.59 -1.31
CA LEU A 219 -15.21 13.41 -0.76
C LEU A 219 -16.73 13.59 -0.64
N GLY A 220 -17.23 14.83 -0.64
CA GLY A 220 -18.67 15.12 -0.73
C GLY A 220 -19.31 14.60 -2.02
N GLU A 221 -18.53 14.46 -3.10
CA GLU A 221 -18.98 13.91 -4.39
C GLU A 221 -18.97 12.38 -4.44
N GLY A 222 -18.47 11.73 -3.39
CA GLY A 222 -18.27 10.28 -3.32
C GLY A 222 -16.86 9.84 -3.72
N LEU A 223 -16.35 8.80 -3.04
CA LEU A 223 -14.97 8.33 -3.16
C LEU A 223 -14.60 7.87 -4.58
N ALA A 224 -15.51 7.16 -5.25
CA ALA A 224 -15.31 6.66 -6.60
C ALA A 224 -15.23 7.80 -7.62
N ARG A 225 -16.20 8.72 -7.57
CA ARG A 225 -16.26 9.90 -8.43
C ARG A 225 -15.03 10.79 -8.25
N ALA A 226 -14.65 11.08 -7.00
CA ALA A 226 -13.45 11.85 -6.68
C ALA A 226 -12.17 11.18 -7.21
N SER A 227 -12.01 9.88 -6.98
CA SER A 227 -10.84 9.13 -7.47
C SER A 227 -10.75 9.12 -8.99
N ARG A 228 -11.89 8.92 -9.67
CA ARG A 228 -11.94 8.91 -11.14
C ARG A 228 -11.64 10.30 -11.71
N ALA A 229 -12.17 11.36 -11.11
CA ALA A 229 -11.89 12.73 -11.54
C ALA A 229 -10.40 13.08 -11.47
N LEU A 230 -9.68 12.61 -10.44
CA LEU A 230 -8.22 12.80 -10.33
C LEU A 230 -7.43 12.00 -11.37
N VAL A 231 -7.89 10.80 -11.75
CA VAL A 231 -7.27 10.01 -12.83
C VAL A 231 -7.49 10.68 -14.19
N GLU A 232 -8.67 11.26 -14.40
CA GLU A 232 -9.07 11.90 -15.67
C GLU A 232 -8.63 13.37 -15.79
N GLY A 233 -7.98 13.94 -14.78
CA GLY A 233 -7.56 15.36 -14.79
C GLY A 233 -8.73 16.35 -14.75
N ARG A 234 -9.86 15.94 -14.16
CA ARG A 234 -11.08 16.75 -13.96
C ARG A 234 -11.15 17.42 -12.59
N VAL A 235 -10.01 17.53 -11.91
CA VAL A 235 -9.88 18.34 -10.70
C VAL A 235 -8.99 19.53 -11.03
N GLU A 236 -9.36 20.69 -10.53
CA GLU A 236 -8.51 21.87 -10.62
C GLU A 236 -8.33 22.57 -9.27
N GLU A 237 -7.18 23.22 -9.14
CA GLU A 237 -6.86 24.13 -8.05
C GLU A 237 -7.57 25.46 -8.27
N SER A 238 -8.40 25.85 -7.31
CA SER A 238 -9.16 27.09 -7.35
C SER A 238 -8.22 28.29 -7.31
N GLY A 239 -8.48 29.28 -8.15
CA GLY A 239 -7.66 30.50 -8.27
C GLY A 239 -6.58 30.39 -9.34
N SER A 240 -5.84 29.28 -9.43
CA SER A 240 -4.83 29.07 -10.48
C SER A 240 -5.42 28.46 -11.76
N GLY A 241 -6.51 27.69 -11.65
CA GLY A 241 -7.09 26.93 -12.76
C GLY A 241 -6.22 25.73 -13.19
N ARG A 242 -5.17 25.42 -12.43
CA ARG A 242 -4.24 24.34 -12.74
C ARG A 242 -4.92 22.99 -12.54
N ARG A 243 -4.85 22.13 -13.55
CA ARG A 243 -5.33 20.74 -13.45
C ARG A 243 -4.48 19.94 -12.47
N VAL A 244 -5.18 19.20 -11.62
CA VAL A 244 -4.60 18.34 -10.58
C VAL A 244 -4.88 16.88 -10.96
N THR A 245 -3.81 16.09 -10.99
CA THR A 245 -3.89 14.64 -11.15
C THR A 245 -3.27 13.96 -9.95
N TRP A 246 -3.75 12.75 -9.65
CA TRP A 246 -3.18 11.96 -8.55
C TRP A 246 -1.73 11.57 -8.85
N LYS A 247 -0.85 11.72 -7.86
CA LYS A 247 0.52 11.21 -7.89
C LYS A 247 0.72 10.37 -6.63
N ALA A 248 1.18 9.14 -6.81
CA ALA A 248 1.55 8.29 -5.68
C ALA A 248 2.72 8.93 -4.93
N ALA A 249 2.72 8.82 -3.61
CA ALA A 249 3.81 9.25 -2.75
C ALA A 249 3.76 8.44 -1.45
N GLU A 250 4.83 8.49 -0.67
CA GLU A 250 5.03 7.63 0.49
C GLU A 250 4.09 8.03 1.64
N GLN A 251 3.09 7.20 1.91
CA GLN A 251 2.29 7.24 3.14
C GLN A 251 2.90 6.27 4.15
N VAL A 252 3.20 6.75 5.34
CA VAL A 252 4.01 6.04 6.33
C VAL A 252 3.18 5.79 7.58
N TYR A 253 3.26 4.57 8.09
CA TYR A 253 2.90 4.23 9.45
C TYR A 253 4.20 4.13 10.27
N PRO A 254 4.48 5.10 11.15
CA PRO A 254 5.73 5.13 11.90
C PRO A 254 5.67 4.18 13.11
N ILE A 255 6.64 3.28 13.22
CA ILE A 255 6.65 2.27 14.30
C ILE A 255 7.67 2.62 15.38
N ARG A 256 8.89 3.02 15.00
CA ARG A 256 9.97 3.34 15.95
C ARG A 256 11.00 4.30 15.36
N GLY A 257 11.84 4.87 16.21
CA GLY A 257 12.98 5.69 15.78
C GLY A 257 12.61 7.09 15.27
N ASP A 258 13.50 7.67 14.47
CA ASP A 258 13.41 9.07 14.03
C ASP A 258 12.16 9.37 13.19
N ILE A 259 11.58 8.37 12.53
CA ILE A 259 10.36 8.57 11.75
C ILE A 259 9.16 8.90 12.65
N GLN A 260 9.09 8.36 13.87
CA GLN A 260 8.08 8.78 14.85
C GLN A 260 8.29 10.22 15.29
N ALA A 261 9.54 10.58 15.63
CA ALA A 261 9.91 11.93 16.03
C ALA A 261 9.57 12.95 14.92
N HIS A 262 9.76 12.58 13.65
CA HIS A 262 9.35 13.39 12.51
C HIS A 262 7.85 13.73 12.52
N PHE A 263 6.98 12.71 12.66
CA PHE A 263 5.52 12.93 12.65
C PHE A 263 4.98 13.61 13.92
N GLN A 264 5.65 13.40 15.07
CA GLN A 264 5.29 14.03 16.34
C GLN A 264 5.76 15.48 16.45
N HIS A 265 6.72 15.89 15.61
CA HIS A 265 7.26 17.24 15.66
C HIS A 265 6.21 18.30 15.29
N PRO A 266 6.05 19.40 16.06
CA PRO A 266 5.02 20.41 15.80
C PRO A 266 5.09 21.04 14.40
N ALA A 267 6.30 21.15 13.82
CA ALA A 267 6.48 21.68 12.48
C ALA A 267 5.75 20.88 11.41
N TYR A 268 5.63 19.55 11.57
CA TYR A 268 4.87 18.70 10.65
C TYR A 268 3.41 19.17 10.59
N ALA A 269 2.77 19.29 11.75
CA ALA A 269 1.37 19.71 11.83
C ALA A 269 1.14 21.17 11.39
N VAL A 270 2.11 22.05 11.63
CA VAL A 270 2.07 23.44 11.14
C VAL A 270 2.07 23.45 9.61
N GLU A 271 2.97 22.69 9.00
CA GLU A 271 3.11 22.65 7.54
C GLU A 271 1.88 22.01 6.86
N VAL A 272 1.37 20.90 7.41
CA VAL A 272 0.11 20.28 6.95
C VAL A 272 -1.03 21.30 6.95
N ARG A 273 -1.18 22.08 8.03
CA ARG A 273 -2.24 23.11 8.13
C ARG A 273 -2.03 24.26 7.15
N ARG A 274 -0.77 24.68 6.96
CA ARG A 274 -0.41 25.73 5.99
C ARG A 274 -0.82 25.32 4.58
N THR A 275 -0.36 24.16 4.12
CA THR A 275 -0.67 23.66 2.77
C THR A 275 -2.16 23.35 2.59
N LEU A 276 -2.83 22.81 3.61
CA LEU A 276 -4.29 22.64 3.59
C LEU A 276 -5.06 23.96 3.44
N GLY A 277 -4.56 25.02 4.09
CA GLY A 277 -5.13 26.36 4.06
C GLY A 277 -5.02 27.02 2.68
N GLU A 278 -3.85 26.87 2.05
CA GLU A 278 -3.50 27.46 0.75
C GLU A 278 -4.21 26.79 -0.42
N ASN A 279 -4.53 25.50 -0.30
CA ASN A 279 -5.15 24.75 -1.37
C ASN A 279 -6.67 24.72 -1.29
N ARG A 280 -7.32 24.88 -2.43
CA ARG A 280 -8.75 24.63 -2.65
C ARG A 280 -8.92 23.91 -3.96
N PHE A 281 -9.66 22.81 -3.98
CA PHE A 281 -9.90 22.01 -5.17
C PHE A 281 -11.38 22.05 -5.54
N ARG A 282 -11.65 21.94 -6.83
CA ARG A 282 -13.01 21.70 -7.31
C ARG A 282 -13.02 20.68 -8.42
N LEU A 283 -14.09 19.90 -8.44
CA LEU A 283 -14.38 19.00 -9.54
C LEU A 283 -14.96 19.81 -10.69
N LEU A 284 -14.54 19.46 -11.90
CA LEU A 284 -15.07 20.05 -13.12
C LEU A 284 -16.17 19.16 -13.67
N ASP A 285 -17.26 19.80 -14.07
CA ASP A 285 -18.34 19.14 -14.79
C ASP A 285 -17.79 18.55 -16.10
N GLY A 286 -18.19 17.30 -16.34
CA GLY A 286 -17.82 16.54 -17.53
C GLY A 286 -18.86 16.69 -18.63
#